data_AF-A0A9D9HQZ4-F1
#
_entry.id   AF-A0A9D9HQZ4-F1
#
_cell.length_a   1.000
_cell.length_b   1.000
_cell.length_c   1.000
_cell.angle_alpha   90.00
_cell.angle_beta   90.00
_cell.angle_gamma   90.00
#
_symmetry.space_group_name_H-M   'P 1'
#
loop_
_entity.id
_entity.type
_entity.pdbx_description
1 polymer ?
#
loop_
_entity_poly.entity_id
_entity_poly.type
_entity_poly.pdbx_seq_one_letter_code
_entity_poly.pdbx_strand_id
1 'polypeptide(L)' 'MGICSFGKFRPADFPDWNEIYSIYILPGYTGQGFGKMLQDFSLAKLKKDGKRRNLFVGI' A
#
# COMPACT_ATOMS: atom_id res chain seq x y z
N MET A 1 -3.36 -7.02 -13.91
CA MET A 1 -4.06 -5.75 -14.15
C MET A 1 -4.57 -5.20 -12.82
N GLY A 2 -4.03 -4.07 -12.36
CA GLY A 2 -4.43 -3.46 -11.11
C GLY A 2 -3.48 -2.34 -10.70
N ILE A 3 -3.88 -1.56 -9.70
CA ILE A 3 -3.09 -0.46 -9.16
C ILE A 3 -3.13 -0.50 -7.63
N CYS A 4 -2.02 -0.09 -7.01
CA CYS A 4 -1.92 0.15 -5.58
C CYS A 4 -1.38 1.55 -5.37
N SER A 5 -2.16 2.39 -4.69
CA SER A 5 -1.78 3.77 -4.35
C SER A 5 -1.33 3.81 -2.91
N PHE A 6 -0.11 4.27 -2.67
CA PHE A 6 0.50 4.30 -1.33
C PHE A 6 1.44 5.50 -1.16
N GLY A 7 1.66 5.91 0.09
CA GLY A 7 2.48 7.08 0.40
C GLY A 7 2.49 7.43 1.88
N LYS A 8 2.78 8.70 2.19
CA LYS A 8 2.78 9.22 3.57
C LYS A 8 1.35 9.22 4.13
N PHE A 9 1.20 8.81 5.39
CA PHE A 9 -0.07 8.89 6.08
C PHE A 9 -0.54 10.36 6.17
N ARG A 10 -1.83 10.58 5.88
CA ARG A 10 -2.35 11.94 5.66
C ARG A 10 -2.46 12.77 6.95
N PRO A 11 -2.91 12.21 8.10
CA PRO A 11 -2.92 12.95 9.36
C PRO A 11 -1.54 13.44 9.79
N ALA A 12 -1.47 14.73 10.12
CA ALA A 12 -0.23 15.40 10.49
C ALA A 12 0.39 14.88 11.81
N ASP A 13 -0.45 14.35 12.71
CA ASP A 13 -0.04 13.84 14.03
C ASP A 13 0.86 12.61 13.96
N PHE A 14 0.91 11.96 12.80
CA PHE A 14 1.68 10.74 12.57
C PHE A 14 2.61 10.93 11.36
N PRO A 15 3.58 11.86 11.44
CA PRO A 15 4.49 12.12 10.33
C PRO A 15 5.35 10.89 10.00
N ASP A 16 5.41 9.93 10.94
CA ASP A 16 6.16 8.70 10.85
C ASP A 16 5.43 7.54 10.19
N TRP A 17 4.18 7.73 9.81
CA TRP A 17 3.37 6.67 9.26
C TRP A 17 3.29 6.76 7.75
N ASN A 18 3.19 5.59 7.13
CA ASN A 18 2.81 5.45 5.73
C ASN A 18 1.46 4.76 5.62
N GLU A 19 0.87 4.86 4.45
CA GLU A 19 -0.49 4.40 4.18
C GLU A 19 -0.57 3.75 2.80
N ILE A 20 -1.27 2.62 2.74
CA ILE A 20 -1.85 2.14 1.50
C ILE A 20 -3.26 2.73 1.40
N TYR A 21 -3.47 3.62 0.44
CA TYR A 21 -4.74 4.32 0.27
C TYR A 21 -5.79 3.46 -0.41
N SER A 22 -5.36 2.64 -1.38
CA SER A 22 -6.27 1.80 -2.14
C SER A 22 -5.53 0.72 -2.94
N ILE A 23 -6.22 -0.40 -3.14
CA ILE A 23 -5.83 -1.46 -4.07
C ILE A 23 -7.04 -1.77 -4.94
N TYR A 24 -6.88 -1.64 -6.26
CA TYR A 24 -7.92 -2.00 -7.22
C TYR A 24 -7.39 -3.06 -8.18
N ILE A 25 -8.19 -4.12 -8.35
CA ILE A 25 -7.94 -5.21 -9.29
C ILE A 25 -9.13 -5.30 -10.23
N LEU A 26 -8.86 -5.46 -11.54
CA LEU A 26 -9.94 -5.69 -12.49
C LEU A 26 -10.68 -7.00 -12.17
N PRO A 27 -12.03 -7.07 -12.29
CA PRO A 27 -12.81 -8.24 -11.89
C PRO A 27 -12.30 -9.58 -12.45
N GLY A 28 -11.91 -9.61 -13.73
CA GLY A 28 -11.36 -10.81 -14.38
C GLY A 28 -9.99 -11.28 -13.87
N TYR A 29 -9.36 -10.51 -12.99
CA TYR A 29 -8.06 -10.80 -12.36
C TYR A 29 -8.18 -11.00 -10.84
N THR A 30 -9.40 -10.98 -10.30
CA THR A 30 -9.65 -11.26 -8.88
C THR A 30 -9.44 -12.75 -8.57
N GLY A 31 -9.16 -13.08 -7.30
CA GLY A 31 -8.95 -14.47 -6.85
C GLY A 31 -7.61 -15.11 -7.26
N GLN A 32 -6.77 -14.40 -8.03
CA GLN A 32 -5.51 -14.93 -8.58
C GLN A 32 -4.25 -14.46 -7.82
N GLY A 33 -4.41 -13.79 -6.68
CA GLY A 33 -3.29 -13.33 -5.84
C GLY A 33 -2.65 -11.99 -6.25
N PHE A 34 -3.07 -11.37 -7.35
CA PHE A 34 -2.51 -10.07 -7.80
C PHE A 34 -2.64 -8.94 -6.77
N GLY A 35 -3.74 -8.89 -6.00
CA GLY A 35 -3.91 -7.90 -4.94
C GLY A 35 -2.85 -8.03 -3.85
N LYS A 36 -2.55 -9.27 -3.44
CA LYS A 36 -1.48 -9.54 -2.47
C LYS A 36 -0.11 -9.16 -3.04
N MET A 37 0.16 -9.50 -4.30
CA MET A 37 1.43 -9.16 -4.94
C MET A 37 1.64 -7.63 -5.01
N LEU A 38 0.60 -6.87 -5.36
CA LEU A 38 0.65 -5.41 -5.34
C LEU A 38 0.87 -4.86 -3.92
N GLN A 39 0.18 -5.42 -2.92
CA GLN A 39 0.37 -5.03 -1.52
C GLN A 39 1.81 -5.28 -1.07
N ASP A 40 2.32 -6.50 -1.26
CA ASP A 40 3.68 -6.89 -0.87
C ASP A 40 4.73 -5.99 -1.53
N PHE A 41 4.56 -5.68 -2.81
CA PHE A 41 5.44 -4.75 -3.55
C PHE A 41 5.44 -3.35 -2.93
N SER A 42 4.26 -2.79 -2.65
CA SER A 42 4.11 -1.47 -2.05
C SER A 42 4.74 -1.41 -0.65
N LEU A 43 4.56 -2.46 0.16
CA LEU A 43 5.20 -2.58 1.48
C LEU A 43 6.72 -2.64 1.38
N ALA A 44 7.25 -3.41 0.42
CA ALA A 44 8.69 -3.48 0.19
C ALA A 44 9.26 -2.12 -0.22
N LYS A 45 8.54 -1.35 -1.05
CA LYS A 45 8.97 -0.02 -1.49
C LYS A 45 8.94 1.00 -0.35
N LEU A 46 7.88 1.02 0.45
CA LEU A 46 7.79 1.87 1.65
C LEU A 46 8.91 1.58 2.66
N LYS A 47 9.26 0.30 2.85
CA LYS A 47 10.39 -0.10 3.72
C LYS A 47 11.74 0.35 3.16
N LYS A 48 11.94 0.27 1.85
CA LYS A 48 13.22 0.59 1.18
C LYS A 48 13.53 2.08 1.16
N ASP A 49 12.50 2.94 1.10
CA ASP A 49 12.67 4.39 1.09
C ASP A 49 13.08 4.97 2.47
N GLY A 50 13.40 4.11 3.46
CA GLY A 50 13.91 4.50 4.78
C GLY A 50 12.89 5.20 5.67
N LYS A 51 11.69 5.46 5.14
CA LYS A 51 10.59 6.10 5.84
C LYS A 51 9.82 5.06 6.64
N ARG A 52 10.35 4.75 7.83
CA ARG A 52 9.61 4.52 9.08
C ARG A 52 8.65 3.30 9.15
N ARG A 53 8.65 2.66 10.32
CA ARG A 53 8.20 1.27 10.54
C ARG A 53 6.68 1.07 10.60
N ASN A 54 5.90 2.15 10.61
CA ASN A 54 4.48 2.10 10.91
C ASN A 54 3.64 2.25 9.63
N LEU A 55 2.69 1.34 9.45
CA LEU A 55 1.83 1.25 8.29
C LEU A 55 0.37 1.27 8.73
N PHE A 56 -0.41 2.16 8.11
CA PHE A 56 -1.86 2.11 8.14
C PHE A 56 -2.40 1.49 6.85
N VAL A 57 -3.44 0.66 6.99
CA VAL A 57 -4.13 0.00 5.89
C VAL A 57 -5.59 0.41 5.98
N GLY A 58 -5.96 1.42 5.20
CA GLY A 58 -7.32 2.00 5.17
C GLY A 58 -8.10 1.60 3.92
N ILE A 59 -8.03 0.32 3.55
CA ILE A 59 -8.77 -0.27 2.41
C ILE A 59 -10.16 -0.74 2.82
#